data_AF-A0A177B1U5-F1
#
_entry.id   AF-A0A177B1U5-F1
#
_cell.length_a   1.000
_cell.length_b   1.000
_cell.length_c   1.000
_cell.angle_alpha   90.00
_cell.angle_beta   90.00
_cell.angle_gamma   90.00
#
_symmetry.space_group_name_H-M   'P 1'
#
loop_
_entity.id
_entity.type
_entity.pdbx_description
1 polymer ?
#
loop_
_entity_poly.entity_id
_entity_poly.type
_entity_poly.pdbx_seq_one_letter_code
_entity_poly.pdbx_strand_id
1 'polypeptide(L)'
;MPNNSSLSLEETIVLFYQNHNEYYVMSNSQIIIIITIFGIISIIGCIENIYTLYIILSRKKLRIIRNIFIANLAFTDLIICVIVEPLNVYQIIVNEWKLGAIMCRV
;
A
#
# COMPACT_ATOMS: atom_id res chain seq x y z
N MET A 1 9.07 -26.04 38.36
CA MET A 1 7.63 -25.96 38.01
C MET A 1 7.12 -24.64 38.56
N PRO A 2 6.71 -23.66 37.74
CA PRO A 2 6.17 -22.41 38.26
C PRO A 2 4.76 -22.64 38.81
N ASN A 3 4.44 -21.91 39.89
CA ASN A 3 3.26 -22.09 40.74
C ASN A 3 2.12 -21.18 40.24
N ASN A 4 0.90 -21.74 40.12
CA ASN A 4 -0.30 -21.08 39.59
C ASN A 4 -1.03 -20.19 40.63
N SER A 5 -0.36 -19.19 41.19
CA SER A 5 -1.03 -18.12 41.94
C SER A 5 -1.20 -16.90 41.02
N SER A 6 -2.36 -16.85 40.34
CA SER A 6 -2.94 -15.71 39.62
C SER A 6 -1.93 -14.72 39.02
N LEU A 7 -1.50 -14.99 37.78
CA LEU A 7 -0.99 -13.92 36.92
C LEU A 7 -2.02 -12.79 36.92
N SER A 8 -1.60 -11.55 37.17
CA SER A 8 -2.53 -10.44 37.09
C SER A 8 -3.10 -10.35 35.66
N LEU A 9 -4.36 -9.92 35.52
CA LEU A 9 -5.01 -9.79 34.21
C LEU A 9 -4.16 -8.92 33.27
N GLU A 10 -3.51 -7.90 33.80
CA GLU A 10 -2.57 -7.01 33.11
C GLU A 10 -1.36 -7.76 32.53
N GLU A 11 -0.71 -8.63 33.31
CA GLU A 11 0.43 -9.42 32.82
C GLU A 11 0.00 -10.40 31.73
N THR A 12 -1.20 -10.97 31.83
CA THR A 12 -1.73 -11.88 30.81
C THR A 12 -2.03 -11.12 29.51
N ILE A 13 -2.61 -9.92 29.61
CA ILE A 13 -2.89 -9.04 28.48
C ILE A 13 -1.57 -8.66 27.80
N VAL A 14 -0.58 -8.20 28.55
CA VAL A 14 0.73 -7.80 27.99
C VAL A 14 1.40 -8.98 27.27
N LEU A 15 1.45 -10.17 27.86
CA LEU A 15 2.02 -11.35 27.23
C LEU A 15 1.26 -11.76 25.96
N PHE A 16 -0.06 -11.69 25.98
CA PHE A 16 -0.90 -11.96 24.80
C PHE A 16 -0.64 -10.96 23.67
N TYR A 17 -0.54 -9.66 23.97
CA TYR A 17 -0.20 -8.62 22.99
C TYR A 17 1.20 -8.81 22.40
N GLN A 18 2.19 -9.12 23.23
CA GLN A 18 3.57 -9.33 22.76
C GLN A 18 3.68 -10.55 21.86
N ASN A 19 3.04 -11.66 22.24
CA ASN A 19 2.97 -12.88 21.43
C ASN A 19 2.25 -12.63 20.10
N HIS A 20 1.14 -11.89 20.10
CA HIS A 20 0.46 -11.52 18.87
C HIS A 20 1.32 -10.62 17.98
N ASN A 21 1.99 -9.61 18.53
CA ASN A 21 2.88 -8.75 17.76
C ASN A 21 4.01 -9.56 17.10
N GLU A 22 4.63 -10.50 17.84
CA GLU A 22 5.64 -11.40 17.32
C GLU A 22 5.13 -12.25 16.14
N TYR A 23 3.85 -12.64 16.16
CA TYR A 23 3.18 -13.32 15.04
C TYR A 23 2.91 -12.41 13.82
N TYR A 24 2.70 -11.11 14.03
CA TYR A 24 2.44 -10.15 12.95
C TYR A 24 3.71 -9.50 12.35
N VAL A 25 4.89 -9.69 12.95
CA VAL A 25 6.14 -9.16 12.37
C VAL A 25 6.47 -9.90 11.07
N MET A 26 6.48 -9.17 9.96
CA MET A 26 6.94 -9.71 8.69
C MET A 26 8.45 -9.99 8.70
N SER A 27 8.85 -11.14 8.16
CA SER A 27 10.26 -11.44 7.93
C SER A 27 10.86 -10.54 6.85
N ASN A 28 12.17 -10.30 6.91
CA ASN A 28 12.89 -9.51 5.90
C ASN A 28 12.67 -10.06 4.48
N SER A 29 12.61 -11.38 4.32
CA SER A 29 12.33 -12.01 3.03
C SER A 29 10.94 -11.65 2.49
N GLN A 30 9.91 -11.67 3.35
CA GLN A 30 8.56 -11.27 2.95
C GLN A 30 8.50 -9.79 2.57
N ILE A 31 9.16 -8.91 3.34
CA ILE A 31 9.22 -7.47 3.04
C ILE A 31 9.85 -7.22 1.67
N ILE A 32 11.00 -7.86 1.38
CA ILE A 32 11.69 -7.72 0.10
C ILE A 32 10.79 -8.21 -1.05
N ILE A 33 10.11 -9.35 -0.88
CA ILE A 33 9.21 -9.90 -1.91
C ILE A 33 8.05 -8.94 -2.18
N ILE A 34 7.39 -8.41 -1.15
CA ILE A 34 6.28 -7.46 -1.30
C ILE A 34 6.75 -6.20 -2.01
N ILE A 35 7.83 -5.57 -1.54
CA ILE A 35 8.37 -4.35 -2.17
C ILE A 35 8.71 -4.60 -3.64
N THR A 36 9.32 -5.74 -3.95
CA THR A 36 9.72 -6.07 -5.33
C THR A 36 8.51 -6.26 -6.23
N ILE A 37 7.51 -7.03 -5.81
CA ILE A 37 6.31 -7.32 -6.61
C ILE A 37 5.50 -6.04 -6.85
N PHE A 38 5.18 -5.30 -5.78
CA PHE A 38 4.42 -4.05 -5.91
C PHE A 38 5.22 -2.97 -6.65
N GLY A 39 6.55 -2.92 -6.49
CA GLY A 39 7.40 -2.04 -7.29
C GLY A 39 7.33 -2.35 -8.79
N ILE A 40 7.34 -3.62 -9.18
CA ILE A 40 7.20 -4.02 -10.60
C ILE A 40 5.82 -3.66 -11.13
N ILE A 41 4.75 -3.92 -10.37
CA ILE A 41 3.37 -3.59 -10.74
C ILE A 41 3.23 -2.08 -10.94
N SER A 42 3.72 -1.27 -9.98
CA SER A 42 3.70 0.19 -10.06
C SER A 42 4.46 0.72 -11.28
N ILE A 43 5.63 0.15 -11.60
CA ILE A 43 6.42 0.56 -12.78
C ILE A 43 5.67 0.24 -14.08
N ILE A 44 5.12 -0.97 -14.21
CA ILE A 44 4.36 -1.38 -15.39
C ILE A 44 3.12 -0.47 -15.55
N GLY A 45 2.35 -0.28 -14.47
CA GLY A 45 1.18 0.59 -14.45
C GLY A 45 1.51 2.04 -14.80
N CYS A 46 2.63 2.57 -14.32
CA CYS A 46 3.11 3.90 -14.71
C CYS A 46 3.40 3.99 -16.21
N ILE A 47 4.13 3.02 -16.77
CA ILE A 47 4.51 3.01 -18.18
C ILE A 47 3.25 2.97 -19.07
N GLU A 48 2.31 2.09 -18.76
CA GLU A 48 1.07 1.91 -19.54
C GLU A 48 0.19 3.15 -19.53
N ASN A 49 0.02 3.78 -18.36
CA ASN A 49 -0.82 4.96 -18.21
C ASN A 49 -0.16 6.22 -18.78
N ILE A 50 1.16 6.39 -18.63
CA ILE A 50 1.91 7.47 -19.31
C ILE A 50 1.81 7.31 -20.83
N TYR A 51 1.99 6.10 -21.35
CA TYR A 51 1.90 5.83 -22.78
C TYR A 51 0.49 6.13 -23.33
N THR A 52 -0.55 5.75 -22.58
CA THR A 52 -1.94 6.04 -22.93
C THR A 52 -2.20 7.55 -22.99
N LEU A 53 -1.78 8.30 -21.97
CA LEU A 53 -1.86 9.77 -21.96
C LEU A 53 -1.08 10.37 -23.13
N TYR A 54 0.14 9.91 -23.36
CA TYR A 54 0.99 10.38 -24.46
C TYR A 54 0.30 10.23 -25.82
N ILE A 55 -0.31 9.09 -26.12
CA ILE A 55 -1.03 8.85 -27.38
C ILE A 55 -2.20 9.83 -27.54
N ILE A 56 -3.01 10.00 -26.50
CA ILE A 56 -4.21 10.86 -26.54
C ILE A 56 -3.80 12.33 -26.71
N LEU A 57 -2.75 12.77 -26.00
CA LEU A 57 -2.24 14.12 -26.10
C LEU A 57 -1.57 14.38 -27.45
N SER A 58 -0.82 13.42 -27.99
CA SER A 58 -0.10 13.59 -29.26
C SER A 58 -1.02 13.66 -30.47
N ARG A 59 -2.18 12.98 -30.43
CA ARG A 59 -3.10 12.88 -31.59
C ARG A 59 -4.35 13.71 -31.39
N LYS A 60 -4.43 14.89 -32.04
CA LYS A 60 -5.60 15.79 -31.98
C LYS A 60 -6.94 15.09 -32.29
N LYS A 61 -6.95 14.14 -33.24
CA LYS A 61 -8.14 13.34 -33.60
C LYS A 61 -8.66 12.46 -32.45
N LEU A 62 -7.81 12.16 -31.47
CA LEU A 62 -8.16 11.36 -30.29
C LEU A 62 -8.67 12.22 -29.13
N ARG A 63 -8.78 13.54 -29.23
CA ARG A 63 -9.25 14.41 -28.13
C ARG A 63 -10.77 14.58 -28.15
N ILE A 64 -11.49 13.46 -28.23
CA ILE A 64 -12.96 13.42 -28.20
C ILE A 64 -13.44 12.97 -26.82
N ILE A 65 -14.71 13.24 -26.50
CA ILE A 65 -15.33 12.96 -25.18
C ILE A 65 -14.99 11.55 -24.66
N ARG A 66 -15.12 10.52 -25.51
CA ARG A 66 -14.81 9.12 -25.13
C ARG A 66 -13.38 8.93 -24.63
N ASN A 67 -12.42 9.57 -25.28
CA ASN A 67 -11.01 9.41 -24.95
C ASN A 67 -10.58 10.33 -23.78
N ILE A 68 -11.36 11.36 -23.47
CA ILE A 68 -11.16 12.16 -22.25
C ILE A 68 -11.43 11.29 -21.01
N PHE A 69 -12.43 10.41 -21.04
CA PHE A 69 -12.64 9.43 -19.96
C PHE A 69 -11.43 8.50 -19.78
N ILE A 70 -10.84 8.02 -20.88
CA ILE A 70 -9.62 7.18 -20.85
C ILE A 70 -8.43 7.96 -20.29
N ALA A 71 -8.27 9.23 -20.69
CA ALA A 71 -7.21 10.09 -20.15
C ALA A 71 -7.37 10.34 -18.65
N ASN A 72 -8.61 10.53 -18.17
CA ASN A 72 -8.90 10.69 -16.75
C ASN A 72 -8.61 9.41 -15.96
N LEU A 73 -8.97 8.25 -16.52
CA LEU A 73 -8.64 6.95 -15.94
C LEU A 73 -7.11 6.81 -15.81
N ALA A 74 -6.38 7.03 -16.90
CA ALA A 74 -4.93 6.95 -16.90
C ALA A 74 -4.26 7.92 -15.91
N PHE A 75 -4.79 9.14 -15.76
CA PHE A 75 -4.30 10.09 -14.75
C PHE A 75 -4.55 9.60 -13.32
N THR A 76 -5.74 9.05 -13.06
CA THR A 76 -6.09 8.49 -11.76
C THR A 76 -5.20 7.30 -11.42
N ASP A 77 -4.96 6.42 -12.38
CA ASP A 77 -4.10 5.24 -12.20
C ASP A 77 -2.66 5.65 -11.91
N LEU A 78 -2.15 6.74 -12.51
CA LEU A 78 -0.83 7.28 -12.16
C LEU A 78 -0.75 7.75 -10.70
N ILE A 79 -1.79 8.41 -10.20
CA ILE A 79 -1.85 8.80 -8.78
C ILE A 79 -1.85 7.54 -7.90
N ILE A 80 -2.59 6.50 -8.30
CA ILE A 80 -2.66 5.26 -7.55
C ILE A 80 -1.27 4.59 -7.51
N CYS A 81 -0.61 4.41 -8.65
CA CYS A 81 0.70 3.76 -8.71
C CYS A 81 1.79 4.54 -7.95
N VAL A 82 1.75 5.87 -7.97
CA VAL A 82 2.81 6.72 -7.39
C VAL A 82 2.59 7.05 -5.91
N ILE A 83 1.34 7.19 -5.48
CA ILE A 83 1.02 7.67 -4.13
C ILE A 83 0.31 6.58 -3.33
N VAL A 84 -0.82 6.08 -3.83
CA VAL A 84 -1.69 5.18 -3.05
C VAL A 84 -1.02 3.83 -2.81
N GLU A 85 -0.39 3.26 -3.85
CA GLU A 85 0.25 1.95 -3.78
C GLU A 85 1.46 1.94 -2.82
N PRO A 86 2.40 2.91 -2.85
CA PRO A 86 3.48 2.97 -1.86
C PRO A 86 3.00 3.18 -0.43
N LEU A 87 1.96 4.01 -0.22
CA LEU A 87 1.37 4.21 1.11
C LEU A 87 0.73 2.92 1.63
N ASN A 88 0.06 2.17 0.77
CA ASN A 88 -0.51 0.88 1.11
C ASN A 88 0.58 -0.15 1.48
N VAL A 89 1.66 -0.23 0.69
CA VAL A 89 2.80 -1.10 1.00
C VAL A 89 3.46 -0.70 2.33
N TYR A 90 3.62 0.59 2.59
CA TYR A 90 4.12 1.09 3.87
C TYR A 90 3.23 0.64 5.03
N GLN A 91 1.91 0.77 4.89
CA GLN A 91 0.96 0.33 5.92
C GLN A 91 1.01 -1.17 6.17
N ILE A 92 1.17 -1.98 5.12
CA ILE A 92 1.33 -3.44 5.23
C ILE A 92 2.60 -3.80 6.01
N ILE A 93 3.72 -3.12 5.72
CA ILE A 93 5.02 -3.42 6.35
C ILE A 93 5.06 -2.96 7.80
N VAL A 94 4.58 -1.74 8.07
CA VAL A 94 4.66 -1.12 9.40
C VAL A 94 3.59 -1.71 10.33
N ASN A 95 2.49 -2.21 9.78
CA ASN A 95 1.37 -2.82 10.52
C ASN A 95 0.76 -1.90 11.60
N GLU A 96 1.02 -0.60 11.49
CA GLU A 96 0.46 0.47 12.29
C GLU A 96 0.42 1.76 11.47
N TRP A 97 -0.59 2.61 11.71
CA TRP A 97 -0.75 3.84 10.96
C TRP A 97 0.05 4.98 11.60
N LYS A 98 1.16 5.38 10.95
CA LYS A 98 2.05 6.47 11.44
C LYS A 98 1.97 7.78 10.65
N LEU A 99 1.23 7.82 9.55
CA LEU A 99 1.19 8.98 8.64
C LEU A 99 0.29 10.13 9.12
N GLY A 100 -0.30 10.00 10.31
CA GLY A 100 -1.16 11.02 10.93
C GLY A 100 -2.61 10.98 10.48
N ALA A 101 -3.49 11.71 11.18
CA ALA A 101 -4.94 11.64 11.00
C ALA A 101 -5.44 12.17 9.65
N ILE A 102 -4.70 13.10 9.03
CA ILE A 102 -5.05 13.67 7.72
C ILE A 102 -4.93 12.58 6.65
N MET A 103 -3.76 11.95 6.54
CA MET A 103 -3.53 10.89 5.56
C MET A 103 -4.40 9.65 5.83
N CYS A 104 -4.85 9.43 7.07
CA CYS A 104 -5.77 8.34 7.41
C CYS A 104 -7.17 8.55 6.81
N ARG A 105 -7.55 9.81 6.59
CA ARG A 105 -8.88 10.20 6.11
C ARG A 105 -8.92 10.36 4.59
N VAL A 106 -7.78 10.70 3.98
CA VAL A 106 -7.59 10.73 2.52
C VAL A 106 -7.76 9.33 1.96
#